data_AF-A0A653M7T1-F1
#
_entry.id   AF-A0A653M7T1-F1
#
_cell.length_a   1.000
_cell.length_b   1.000
_cell.length_c   1.000
_cell.angle_alpha   90.00
_cell.angle_beta   90.00
_cell.angle_gamma   90.00
#
_symmetry.space_group_name_H-M   'P 1'
#
loop_
_entity.id
_entity.type
_entity.pdbx_description
1 polymer ?
#
loop_
_entity_poly.entity_id
_entity_poly.type
_entity_poly.pdbx_seq_one_letter_code
_entity_poly.pdbx_strand_id
1 'polypeptide(L)'
;MLSRTADSLYWTGRYMERADFLARILEAAIRLAALPAKDQATVTAWAGAIASSGVKSGFDASGRTISEKSVREYLAFGYDNSTSIKACITKARTNARSVRTALTIELWEAINGAWNGLNELGEPTKRDDFTNFLDFVKSTSLAVEGASSRTMLRNDAYWFLRLGMAIERADNTARLLDVKYHLLLPPGERVGGQLDYFQWTTLLREVSALTAYRWVYRESVRPWLVADLLVLNRQMPRSLASCQGMIVSYLERLATDYGRRGPAQRLASNRLTQFNEAKIEDIFQSGLHEYIQGFLNQNNALAAAVQEQYLV
;
A
#
# COMPACT_ATOMS: atom_id res chain seq x y z
N MET A 1 19.50 13.43 -14.27
CA MET A 1 18.31 13.06 -15.07
C MET A 1 17.39 14.30 -15.25
N LEU A 2 16.52 14.33 -16.27
CA LEU A 2 15.49 15.38 -16.40
C LEU A 2 14.39 15.19 -15.33
N SER A 3 13.90 16.28 -14.73
CA SER A 3 12.87 16.23 -13.67
C SER A 3 11.64 15.38 -14.06
N ARG A 4 11.18 15.50 -15.32
CA ARG A 4 10.08 14.68 -15.86
C ARG A 4 10.34 13.16 -15.84
N THR A 5 11.59 12.75 -16.03
CA THR A 5 11.96 11.33 -15.99
C THR A 5 11.92 10.82 -14.55
N ALA A 6 12.39 11.62 -13.59
CA ALA A 6 12.31 11.32 -12.17
C ALA A 6 10.85 11.21 -11.72
N ASP A 7 10.01 12.17 -12.12
CA ASP A 7 8.56 12.18 -11.84
C ASP A 7 7.88 10.91 -12.36
N SER A 8 8.14 10.54 -13.61
CA SER A 8 7.57 9.34 -14.22
C SER A 8 7.96 8.06 -13.47
N LEU A 9 9.24 7.92 -13.07
CA LEU A 9 9.73 6.76 -12.33
C LEU A 9 9.17 6.70 -10.90
N TYR A 10 9.17 7.83 -10.20
CA TYR A 10 8.60 7.97 -8.87
C TYR A 10 7.13 7.54 -8.85
N TRP A 11 6.32 8.08 -9.76
CA TRP A 11 4.91 7.75 -9.85
C TRP A 11 4.65 6.33 -10.36
N THR A 12 5.51 5.78 -11.24
CA THR A 12 5.43 4.36 -11.63
C THR A 12 5.51 3.46 -10.39
N GLY A 13 6.46 3.73 -9.49
CA GLY A 13 6.61 2.99 -8.24
C GLY A 13 5.37 3.08 -7.35
N ARG A 14 4.82 4.29 -7.18
CA ARG A 14 3.59 4.51 -6.39
C ARG A 14 2.39 3.79 -6.98
N TYR A 15 2.16 3.87 -8.29
CA TYR A 15 1.01 3.23 -8.92
C TYR A 15 1.05 1.70 -8.82
N MET A 16 2.23 1.09 -8.94
CA MET A 16 2.38 -0.36 -8.81
C MET A 16 2.09 -0.85 -7.38
N GLU A 17 2.62 -0.16 -6.36
CA GLU A 17 2.31 -0.47 -4.96
C GLU A 17 0.83 -0.26 -4.63
N ARG A 18 0.20 0.79 -5.17
CA ARG A 18 -1.23 1.03 -4.98
C ARG A 18 -2.10 -0.07 -5.60
N ALA A 19 -1.75 -0.54 -6.80
CA ALA A 19 -2.47 -1.62 -7.45
C ALA A 19 -2.40 -2.92 -6.63
N ASP A 20 -1.22 -3.29 -6.12
CA ASP A 20 -1.03 -4.44 -5.22
C ASP A 20 -1.85 -4.31 -3.93
N PHE A 21 -1.82 -3.12 -3.32
CA PHE A 21 -2.59 -2.86 -2.11
C PHE A 21 -4.11 -2.99 -2.33
N LEU A 22 -4.63 -2.40 -3.40
CA LEU A 22 -6.04 -2.53 -3.75
C LEU A 22 -6.44 -3.98 -3.99
N ALA A 23 -5.58 -4.79 -4.61
CA ALA A 23 -5.85 -6.20 -4.81
C ALA A 23 -5.97 -6.96 -3.48
N ARG A 24 -5.07 -6.67 -2.53
CA ARG A 24 -5.07 -7.27 -1.18
C ARG A 24 -6.29 -6.87 -0.36
N ILE A 25 -6.67 -5.59 -0.32
CA ILE A 25 -7.86 -5.18 0.45
C ILE A 25 -9.16 -5.77 -0.11
N LEU A 26 -9.25 -5.93 -1.43
CA LEU A 26 -10.40 -6.57 -2.08
C LEU A 26 -10.46 -8.06 -1.74
N GLU A 27 -9.32 -8.75 -1.74
CA GLU A 27 -9.23 -10.15 -1.30
C GLU A 27 -9.60 -10.30 0.18
N ALA A 28 -9.13 -9.39 1.04
CA ALA A 28 -9.50 -9.32 2.45
C ALA A 28 -11.01 -9.20 2.62
N ALA A 29 -11.63 -8.27 1.89
CA ALA A 29 -13.07 -8.02 1.96
C ALA A 29 -13.85 -9.25 1.51
N ILE A 30 -13.41 -9.93 0.45
CA ILE A 30 -13.98 -11.21 -0.01
C ILE A 30 -13.93 -12.25 1.11
N ARG A 31 -12.78 -12.40 1.79
CA ARG A 31 -12.61 -13.38 2.88
C ARG A 31 -13.47 -13.04 4.10
N LEU A 32 -13.51 -11.77 4.50
CA LEU A 32 -14.31 -11.30 5.64
C LEU A 32 -15.81 -11.41 5.37
N ALA A 33 -16.26 -11.11 4.16
CA ALA A 33 -17.65 -11.25 3.72
C ALA A 33 -18.13 -12.71 3.64
N ALA A 34 -17.20 -13.68 3.56
CA ALA A 34 -17.52 -15.10 3.54
C ALA A 34 -17.71 -15.72 4.94
N LEU A 35 -17.43 -14.97 6.01
CA LEU A 35 -17.65 -15.45 7.37
C LEU A 35 -19.15 -15.66 7.62
N PRO A 36 -19.55 -16.70 8.38
CA PRO A 36 -20.91 -16.87 8.85
C PRO A 36 -21.21 -15.77 9.89
N ALA A 37 -21.55 -14.59 9.41
CA ALA A 37 -21.93 -13.43 10.19
C ALA A 37 -23.23 -12.84 9.63
N LYS A 38 -23.95 -12.08 10.46
CA LYS A 38 -25.18 -11.36 10.03
C LYS A 38 -24.85 -10.43 8.86
N ASP A 39 -25.80 -10.15 7.97
CA ASP A 39 -25.65 -9.31 6.77
C ASP A 39 -24.89 -7.98 7.00
N GLN A 40 -25.03 -7.41 8.20
CA GLN A 40 -24.31 -6.20 8.64
C GLN A 40 -22.77 -6.34 8.59
N ALA A 41 -22.23 -7.51 8.90
CA ALA A 41 -20.78 -7.77 8.88
C ALA A 41 -20.22 -7.78 7.45
N THR A 42 -21.01 -8.27 6.49
CA THR A 42 -20.66 -8.25 5.06
C THR A 42 -20.57 -6.83 4.54
N VAL A 43 -21.55 -5.96 4.86
CA VAL A 43 -21.50 -4.53 4.50
C VAL A 43 -20.29 -3.85 5.14
N THR A 44 -19.98 -4.22 6.40
CA THR A 44 -18.84 -3.67 7.14
C THR A 44 -17.50 -4.02 6.49
N ALA A 45 -17.34 -5.24 5.94
CA ALA A 45 -16.12 -5.64 5.24
C ALA A 45 -15.87 -4.79 3.97
N TRP A 46 -16.89 -4.57 3.15
CA TRP A 46 -16.79 -3.76 1.93
C TRP A 46 -16.61 -2.27 2.22
N ALA A 47 -17.29 -1.76 3.25
CA ALA A 47 -17.06 -0.40 3.75
C ALA A 47 -15.61 -0.21 4.24
N GLY A 48 -15.08 -1.22 4.94
CA GLY A 48 -13.69 -1.27 5.37
C GLY A 48 -12.73 -1.13 4.19
N ALA A 49 -12.92 -1.89 3.10
CA ALA A 49 -12.07 -1.79 1.90
C ALA A 49 -12.09 -0.39 1.27
N ILE A 50 -13.25 0.27 1.19
CA ILE A 50 -13.35 1.65 0.68
C ILE A 50 -12.63 2.65 1.60
N ALA A 51 -12.75 2.49 2.92
CA ALA A 51 -12.04 3.34 3.86
C ALA A 51 -10.51 3.15 3.76
N SER A 52 -10.07 1.89 3.70
CA SER A 52 -8.65 1.49 3.57
C SER A 52 -7.97 2.05 2.32
N SER A 53 -8.72 2.15 1.21
CA SER A 53 -8.18 2.58 -0.07
C SER A 53 -7.96 4.09 -0.18
N GLY A 54 -8.41 4.88 0.82
CA GLY A 54 -8.26 6.33 0.82
C GLY A 54 -9.16 7.07 -0.18
N VAL A 55 -10.16 6.40 -0.75
CA VAL A 55 -11.05 6.95 -1.80
C VAL A 55 -12.51 7.07 -1.34
N LYS A 56 -12.77 6.99 -0.03
CA LYS A 56 -14.13 7.02 0.52
C LYS A 56 -14.95 8.23 0.03
N SER A 57 -14.38 9.43 0.06
CA SER A 57 -15.07 10.65 -0.39
C SER A 57 -15.47 10.57 -1.87
N GLY A 58 -14.60 10.03 -2.71
CA GLY A 58 -14.89 9.79 -4.13
C GLY A 58 -15.97 8.73 -4.35
N PHE A 59 -15.95 7.66 -3.55
CA PHE A 59 -16.99 6.63 -3.60
C PHE A 59 -18.35 7.19 -3.19
N ASP A 60 -18.42 7.91 -2.06
CA ASP A 60 -19.65 8.54 -1.57
C ASP A 60 -20.23 9.53 -2.61
N ALA A 61 -19.37 10.36 -3.21
CA ALA A 61 -19.76 11.32 -4.24
C ALA A 61 -20.28 10.67 -5.53
N SER A 62 -19.94 9.41 -5.79
CA SER A 62 -20.42 8.68 -6.96
C SER A 62 -21.88 8.20 -6.83
N GLY A 63 -22.49 8.30 -5.64
CA GLY A 63 -23.85 7.87 -5.38
C GLY A 63 -24.06 6.34 -5.35
N ARG A 64 -22.98 5.55 -5.41
CA ARG A 64 -23.06 4.09 -5.31
C ARG A 64 -23.42 3.64 -3.90
N THR A 65 -24.24 2.61 -3.80
CA THR A 65 -24.47 1.90 -2.53
C THR A 65 -23.30 0.96 -2.25
N ILE A 66 -22.97 0.74 -0.97
CA ILE A 66 -21.91 -0.20 -0.59
C ILE A 66 -22.42 -1.64 -0.81
N SER A 67 -21.78 -2.35 -1.72
CA SER A 67 -22.03 -3.76 -2.03
C SER A 67 -20.75 -4.39 -2.58
N GLU A 68 -20.67 -5.73 -2.60
CA GLU A 68 -19.54 -6.42 -3.25
C GLU A 68 -19.35 -5.94 -4.69
N LYS A 69 -20.42 -5.92 -5.48
CA LYS A 69 -20.37 -5.54 -6.90
C LYS A 69 -19.83 -4.12 -7.07
N SER A 70 -20.44 -3.15 -6.38
CA SER A 70 -20.07 -1.73 -6.53
C SER A 70 -18.66 -1.42 -6.04
N VAL A 71 -18.21 -2.05 -4.95
CA VAL A 71 -16.85 -1.86 -4.44
C VAL A 71 -15.81 -2.52 -5.35
N ARG A 72 -16.08 -3.72 -5.86
CA ARG A 72 -15.22 -4.38 -6.86
C ARG A 72 -15.09 -3.52 -8.12
N GLU A 73 -16.21 -3.09 -8.69
CA GLU A 73 -16.22 -2.23 -9.87
C GLU A 73 -15.42 -0.95 -9.62
N TYR A 74 -15.69 -0.24 -8.52
CA TYR A 74 -15.04 1.04 -8.23
C TYR A 74 -13.54 0.93 -7.97
N LEU A 75 -13.09 -0.05 -7.16
CA LEU A 75 -11.69 -0.17 -6.77
C LEU A 75 -10.84 -0.88 -7.84
N ALA A 76 -11.39 -1.84 -8.58
CA ALA A 76 -10.62 -2.56 -9.60
C ALA A 76 -10.67 -1.87 -10.97
N PHE A 77 -11.83 -1.37 -11.39
CA PHE A 77 -12.07 -1.00 -12.80
C PHE A 77 -12.63 0.41 -13.01
N GLY A 78 -13.07 1.09 -11.95
CA GLY A 78 -13.80 2.35 -12.01
C GLY A 78 -13.07 3.42 -12.81
N TYR A 79 -13.72 3.94 -13.85
CA TYR A 79 -13.23 5.04 -14.68
C TYR A 79 -13.27 6.38 -13.92
N ASP A 80 -14.23 6.51 -13.01
CA ASP A 80 -14.42 7.62 -12.10
C ASP A 80 -13.57 7.52 -10.83
N ASN A 81 -12.83 6.42 -10.68
CA ASN A 81 -11.78 6.27 -9.68
C ASN A 81 -10.41 6.31 -10.37
N SER A 82 -9.77 7.49 -10.34
CA SER A 82 -8.45 7.67 -10.95
C SER A 82 -7.32 6.86 -10.29
N THR A 83 -7.63 6.18 -9.18
CA THR A 83 -6.73 5.31 -8.43
C THR A 83 -7.16 3.85 -8.44
N SER A 84 -8.14 3.45 -9.26
CA SER A 84 -8.48 2.03 -9.42
C SER A 84 -7.28 1.19 -9.90
N ILE A 85 -7.32 -0.13 -9.71
CA ILE A 85 -6.25 -1.04 -10.18
C ILE A 85 -5.97 -0.81 -11.67
N LYS A 86 -7.02 -0.76 -12.49
CA LYS A 86 -6.94 -0.50 -13.93
C LYS A 86 -6.26 0.84 -14.22
N ALA A 87 -6.65 1.90 -13.51
CA ALA A 87 -6.07 3.24 -13.67
C ALA A 87 -4.59 3.27 -13.25
N CYS A 88 -4.23 2.64 -12.13
CA CYS A 88 -2.87 2.57 -11.63
C CYS A 88 -1.94 1.85 -12.62
N ILE A 89 -2.30 0.65 -13.08
CA ILE A 89 -1.49 -0.11 -14.05
C ILE A 89 -1.36 0.67 -15.37
N THR A 90 -2.44 1.30 -15.84
CA THR A 90 -2.41 2.13 -17.07
C THR A 90 -1.48 3.33 -16.92
N LYS A 91 -1.53 4.05 -15.79
CA LYS A 91 -0.66 5.19 -15.52
C LYS A 91 0.80 4.76 -15.34
N ALA A 92 1.06 3.67 -14.63
CA ALA A 92 2.39 3.08 -14.49
C ALA A 92 3.00 2.74 -15.86
N ARG A 93 2.25 2.08 -16.73
CA ARG A 93 2.70 1.75 -18.09
C ARG A 93 2.92 2.99 -18.95
N THR A 94 2.06 3.99 -18.84
CA THR A 94 2.19 5.25 -19.59
C THR A 94 3.47 6.00 -19.18
N ASN A 95 3.74 6.10 -17.87
CA ASN A 95 4.97 6.67 -17.34
C ASN A 95 6.20 5.85 -17.76
N ALA A 96 6.16 4.53 -17.62
CA ALA A 96 7.25 3.65 -18.03
C ALA A 96 7.58 3.81 -19.53
N ARG A 97 6.57 4.01 -20.38
CA ARG A 97 6.74 4.22 -21.81
C ARG A 97 7.44 5.56 -22.11
N SER A 98 7.10 6.63 -21.40
CA SER A 98 7.71 7.95 -21.60
C SER A 98 9.19 7.97 -21.22
N VAL A 99 9.62 7.06 -20.33
CA VAL A 99 11.00 6.92 -19.85
C VAL A 99 11.64 5.60 -20.26
N ARG A 100 11.25 5.02 -21.41
CA ARG A 100 11.68 3.69 -21.85
C ARG A 100 13.19 3.46 -21.83
N THR A 101 13.98 4.51 -22.08
CA THR A 101 15.45 4.49 -22.09
C THR A 101 16.08 4.43 -20.70
N ALA A 102 15.33 4.77 -19.65
CA ALA A 102 15.74 4.64 -18.24
C ALA A 102 15.41 3.27 -17.64
N LEU A 103 14.70 2.40 -18.39
CA LEU A 103 14.26 1.08 -17.95
C LEU A 103 15.05 -0.02 -18.63
N THR A 104 15.31 -1.09 -17.89
CA THR A 104 15.75 -2.36 -18.46
C THR A 104 14.64 -3.00 -19.28
N ILE A 105 15.01 -3.95 -20.14
CA ILE A 105 14.01 -4.69 -20.95
C ILE A 105 13.07 -5.47 -20.03
N GLU A 106 13.61 -6.12 -19.01
CA GLU A 106 12.87 -6.95 -18.05
C GLU A 106 11.85 -6.13 -17.25
N LEU A 107 12.24 -4.93 -16.79
CA LEU A 107 11.31 -4.06 -16.06
C LEU A 107 10.22 -3.52 -16.98
N TRP A 108 10.58 -3.13 -18.21
CA TRP A 108 9.60 -2.71 -19.19
C TRP A 108 8.60 -3.83 -19.52
N GLU A 109 9.08 -5.06 -19.73
CA GLU A 109 8.24 -6.22 -20.04
C GLU A 109 7.32 -6.58 -18.87
N ALA A 110 7.81 -6.50 -17.62
CA ALA A 110 6.96 -6.71 -16.45
C ALA A 110 5.80 -5.69 -16.39
N ILE A 111 6.08 -4.41 -16.63
CA ILE A 111 5.06 -3.35 -16.59
C ILE A 111 4.13 -3.41 -17.81
N ASN A 112 4.67 -3.66 -19.02
CA ASN A 112 3.84 -3.76 -20.21
C ASN A 112 3.00 -5.04 -20.22
N GLY A 113 3.54 -6.14 -19.69
CA GLY A 113 2.83 -7.39 -19.46
C GLY A 113 1.68 -7.23 -18.47
N ALA A 114 1.86 -6.45 -17.39
CA ALA A 114 0.77 -6.03 -16.49
C ALA A 114 -0.42 -5.45 -17.25
N TRP A 115 -0.13 -4.51 -18.15
CA TRP A 115 -1.15 -3.79 -18.91
C TRP A 115 -1.80 -4.67 -19.97
N ASN A 116 -1.04 -5.54 -20.65
CA ASN A 116 -1.59 -6.51 -21.59
C ASN A 116 -2.53 -7.49 -20.87
N GLY A 117 -2.09 -8.10 -19.77
CA GLY A 117 -2.89 -9.06 -19.01
C GLY A 117 -4.16 -8.45 -18.41
N LEU A 118 -4.11 -7.18 -17.99
CA LEU A 118 -5.29 -6.41 -17.58
C LEU A 118 -6.34 -6.31 -18.72
N ASN A 119 -5.91 -6.09 -19.95
CA ASN A 119 -6.82 -6.02 -21.10
C ASN A 119 -7.35 -7.40 -21.51
N GLU A 120 -6.53 -8.44 -21.39
CA GLU A 120 -6.91 -9.83 -21.70
C GLU A 120 -7.93 -10.38 -20.69
N LEU A 121 -7.73 -10.13 -19.40
CA LEU A 121 -8.62 -10.59 -18.33
C LEU A 121 -9.95 -9.81 -18.28
N GLY A 122 -9.97 -8.58 -18.79
CA GLY A 122 -11.16 -7.73 -18.82
C GLY A 122 -11.69 -7.40 -17.43
N GLU A 123 -13.02 -7.44 -17.27
CA GLU A 123 -13.72 -7.11 -16.02
C GLU A 123 -14.52 -8.34 -15.55
N PRO A 124 -13.91 -9.23 -14.74
CA PRO A 124 -14.54 -10.49 -14.35
C PRO A 124 -15.80 -10.29 -13.51
N THR A 125 -16.89 -10.93 -13.93
CA THR A 125 -18.18 -10.87 -13.22
C THR A 125 -18.27 -11.93 -12.13
N LYS A 126 -17.78 -13.15 -12.38
CA LYS A 126 -17.77 -14.25 -11.40
C LYS A 126 -16.72 -14.01 -10.31
N ARG A 127 -17.01 -14.51 -9.10
CA ARG A 127 -16.15 -14.32 -7.92
C ARG A 127 -14.81 -15.05 -8.04
N ASP A 128 -14.79 -16.25 -8.60
CA ASP A 128 -13.57 -17.04 -8.79
C ASP A 128 -12.64 -16.39 -9.82
N ASP A 129 -13.20 -15.97 -10.97
CA ASP A 129 -12.45 -15.24 -12.00
C ASP A 129 -11.90 -13.91 -11.47
N PHE A 130 -12.65 -13.23 -10.60
CA PHE A 130 -12.18 -12.01 -9.95
C PHE A 130 -11.04 -12.30 -8.97
N THR A 131 -11.11 -13.39 -8.21
CA THR A 131 -10.01 -13.79 -7.32
C THR A 131 -8.73 -14.08 -8.11
N ASN A 132 -8.85 -14.77 -9.26
CA ASN A 132 -7.74 -14.98 -10.20
C ASN A 132 -7.18 -13.65 -10.73
N PHE A 133 -8.03 -12.66 -11.00
CA PHE A 133 -7.59 -11.30 -11.36
C PHE A 133 -6.79 -10.63 -10.23
N LEU A 134 -7.22 -10.75 -8.96
CA LEU A 134 -6.46 -10.20 -7.82
C LEU A 134 -5.09 -10.89 -7.68
N ASP A 135 -5.03 -12.21 -7.88
CA ASP A 135 -3.78 -12.97 -7.89
C ASP A 135 -2.83 -12.56 -9.00
N PHE A 136 -3.37 -12.29 -10.20
CA PHE A 136 -2.62 -11.71 -11.31
C PHE A 136 -1.99 -10.36 -10.91
N VAL A 137 -2.77 -9.44 -10.35
CA VAL A 137 -2.29 -8.10 -9.97
C VAL A 137 -1.14 -8.19 -8.94
N LYS A 138 -1.31 -9.02 -7.89
CA LYS A 138 -0.26 -9.25 -6.88
C LYS A 138 1.01 -9.85 -7.50
N SER A 139 0.86 -10.83 -8.40
CA SER A 139 1.99 -11.50 -9.07
C SER A 139 2.77 -10.54 -9.97
N THR A 140 2.06 -9.67 -10.69
CA THR A 140 2.67 -8.61 -11.50
C THR A 140 3.48 -7.63 -10.65
N SER A 141 2.96 -7.22 -9.48
CA SER A 141 3.70 -6.33 -8.58
C SER A 141 5.04 -6.95 -8.14
N LEU A 142 5.01 -8.24 -7.78
CA LEU A 142 6.23 -9.01 -7.46
C LEU A 142 7.20 -9.08 -8.65
N ALA A 143 6.69 -9.28 -9.87
CA ALA A 143 7.52 -9.29 -11.07
C ALA A 143 8.20 -7.93 -11.31
N VAL A 144 7.48 -6.82 -11.12
CA VAL A 144 8.03 -5.46 -11.25
C VAL A 144 9.09 -5.17 -10.17
N GLU A 145 8.83 -5.52 -8.91
CA GLU A 145 9.81 -5.36 -7.82
C GLU A 145 11.05 -6.25 -8.06
N GLY A 146 10.86 -7.49 -8.52
CA GLY A 146 11.93 -8.40 -8.87
C GLY A 146 12.79 -7.89 -10.04
N ALA A 147 12.16 -7.47 -11.13
CA ALA A 147 12.84 -6.95 -12.31
C ALA A 147 13.64 -5.68 -11.98
N SER A 148 13.02 -4.70 -11.31
CA SER A 148 13.70 -3.47 -10.88
C SER A 148 14.89 -3.77 -9.96
N SER A 149 14.69 -4.65 -8.97
CA SER A 149 15.74 -5.00 -8.01
C SER A 149 16.91 -5.75 -8.64
N ARG A 150 16.68 -6.63 -9.62
CA ARG A 150 17.75 -7.49 -10.16
C ARG A 150 18.50 -6.88 -11.34
N THR A 151 17.84 -6.04 -12.13
CA THR A 151 18.38 -5.64 -13.45
C THR A 151 18.79 -4.17 -13.53
N MET A 152 18.15 -3.28 -12.77
CA MET A 152 18.47 -1.84 -12.85
C MET A 152 19.80 -1.51 -12.16
N LEU A 153 20.58 -0.65 -12.81
CA LEU A 153 21.72 0.01 -12.19
C LEU A 153 21.29 0.80 -10.95
N ARG A 154 22.18 0.88 -9.96
CA ARG A 154 21.96 1.57 -8.69
C ARG A 154 22.23 3.07 -8.81
N ASN A 155 21.48 3.72 -9.68
CA ASN A 155 21.53 5.16 -9.96
C ASN A 155 20.21 5.85 -9.60
N ASP A 156 20.14 7.16 -9.85
CA ASP A 156 18.97 8.00 -9.61
C ASP A 156 17.65 7.42 -10.14
N ALA A 157 17.63 6.81 -11.33
CA ALA A 157 16.45 6.18 -11.89
C ALA A 157 15.88 5.09 -10.98
N TYR A 158 16.76 4.21 -10.48
CA TYR A 158 16.38 3.17 -9.53
C TYR A 158 15.95 3.78 -8.19
N TRP A 159 16.65 4.80 -7.70
CA TRP A 159 16.30 5.45 -6.43
C TRP A 159 14.93 6.14 -6.46
N PHE A 160 14.58 6.84 -7.54
CA PHE A 160 13.26 7.47 -7.68
C PHE A 160 12.13 6.43 -7.73
N LEU A 161 12.30 5.36 -8.50
CA LEU A 161 11.33 4.26 -8.56
C LEU A 161 11.11 3.65 -7.17
N ARG A 162 12.20 3.33 -6.47
CA ARG A 162 12.17 2.71 -5.14
C ARG A 162 11.66 3.65 -4.05
N LEU A 163 11.94 4.94 -4.15
CA LEU A 163 11.41 5.97 -3.26
C LEU A 163 9.89 6.07 -3.38
N GLY A 164 9.36 6.09 -4.61
CA GLY A 164 7.92 6.05 -4.85
C GLY A 164 7.28 4.82 -4.25
N MET A 165 7.85 3.63 -4.49
CA MET A 165 7.36 2.39 -3.91
C MET A 165 7.35 2.43 -2.36
N ALA A 166 8.45 2.86 -1.74
CA ALA A 166 8.56 2.87 -0.28
C ALA A 166 7.58 3.85 0.40
N ILE A 167 7.36 5.03 -0.20
CA ILE A 167 6.39 6.02 0.31
C ILE A 167 4.96 5.46 0.22
N GLU A 168 4.61 4.86 -0.91
CA GLU A 168 3.27 4.28 -1.10
C GLU A 168 3.03 3.07 -0.20
N ARG A 169 4.02 2.18 -0.07
CA ARG A 169 3.96 1.01 0.80
C ARG A 169 3.74 1.38 2.27
N ALA A 170 4.40 2.45 2.72
CA ALA A 170 4.21 2.96 4.07
C ALA A 170 2.79 3.52 4.26
N ASP A 171 2.28 4.29 3.27
CA ASP A 171 0.90 4.80 3.26
C ASP A 171 -0.13 3.66 3.34
N ASN A 172 0.02 2.67 2.46
CA ASN A 172 -0.84 1.49 2.37
C ASN A 172 -0.84 0.68 3.68
N THR A 173 0.33 0.48 4.29
CA THR A 173 0.43 -0.25 5.56
C THR A 173 -0.24 0.52 6.70
N ALA A 174 -0.06 1.84 6.75
CA ALA A 174 -0.72 2.70 7.72
C ALA A 174 -2.24 2.65 7.56
N ARG A 175 -2.75 2.81 6.33
CA ARG A 175 -4.20 2.71 6.05
C ARG A 175 -4.77 1.35 6.38
N LEU A 176 -4.02 0.28 6.14
CA LEU A 176 -4.46 -1.07 6.48
C LEU A 176 -4.60 -1.27 8.00
N LEU A 177 -3.67 -0.72 8.78
CA LEU A 177 -3.78 -0.72 10.24
C LEU A 177 -5.02 0.08 10.70
N ASP A 178 -5.31 1.17 10.02
CA ASP A 178 -6.45 2.04 10.35
C ASP A 178 -7.82 1.41 10.11
N VAL A 179 -7.89 0.37 9.25
CA VAL A 179 -9.13 -0.36 8.92
C VAL A 179 -9.85 -0.88 10.15
N LYS A 180 -9.10 -1.25 11.20
CA LYS A 180 -9.68 -1.73 12.44
C LYS A 180 -10.55 -0.70 13.14
N TYR A 181 -10.26 0.58 12.99
CA TYR A 181 -11.13 1.65 13.47
C TYR A 181 -12.49 1.66 12.73
N HIS A 182 -12.50 1.27 11.46
CA HIS A 182 -13.71 1.25 10.61
C HIS A 182 -14.48 -0.07 10.69
N LEU A 183 -13.84 -1.17 11.09
CA LEU A 183 -14.49 -2.47 11.33
C LEU A 183 -15.01 -2.53 12.77
N LEU A 184 -16.14 -1.86 13.03
CA LEU A 184 -16.80 -1.95 14.33
C LEU A 184 -17.17 -3.42 14.63
N LEU A 185 -16.85 -3.87 15.84
CA LEU A 185 -17.31 -5.18 16.31
C LEU A 185 -18.84 -5.15 16.45
N PRO A 186 -19.55 -6.18 15.95
CA PRO A 186 -20.99 -6.31 16.17
C PRO A 186 -21.36 -6.30 17.65
N PRO A 187 -22.57 -5.84 18.03
CA PRO A 187 -23.03 -5.91 19.41
C PRO A 187 -22.94 -7.34 19.97
N GLY A 188 -22.25 -7.50 21.09
CA GLY A 188 -22.02 -8.80 21.75
C GLY A 188 -20.66 -9.43 21.49
N GLU A 189 -19.91 -8.94 20.49
CA GLU A 189 -18.52 -9.35 20.26
C GLU A 189 -17.56 -8.60 21.19
N ARG A 190 -16.51 -9.28 21.65
CA ARG A 190 -15.51 -8.72 22.56
C ARG A 190 -14.23 -8.37 21.81
N VAL A 191 -13.60 -7.25 22.16
CA VAL A 191 -12.22 -6.96 21.77
C VAL A 191 -11.32 -8.09 22.27
N GLY A 192 -10.46 -8.64 21.41
CA GLY A 192 -9.68 -9.85 21.67
C GLY A 192 -10.46 -11.17 21.57
N GLY A 193 -11.74 -11.14 21.17
CA GLY A 193 -12.55 -12.33 20.89
C GLY A 193 -12.17 -13.04 19.57
N GLN A 194 -12.87 -14.13 19.24
CA GLN A 194 -12.57 -14.94 18.05
C GLN A 194 -12.70 -14.14 16.74
N LEU A 195 -13.71 -13.27 16.62
CA LEU A 195 -13.90 -12.43 15.44
C LEU A 195 -12.76 -11.41 15.29
N ASP A 196 -12.34 -10.76 16.39
CA ASP A 196 -11.25 -9.81 16.38
C ASP A 196 -9.92 -10.48 16.00
N TYR A 197 -9.64 -11.66 16.57
CA TYR A 197 -8.51 -12.52 16.20
C TYR A 197 -8.52 -12.88 14.72
N PHE A 198 -9.67 -13.29 14.17
CA PHE A 198 -9.80 -13.63 12.76
C PHE A 198 -9.51 -12.42 11.87
N GLN A 199 -10.09 -11.26 12.19
CA GLN A 199 -9.85 -10.03 11.45
C GLN A 199 -8.36 -9.62 11.47
N TRP A 200 -7.67 -9.71 12.61
CA TRP A 200 -6.22 -9.45 12.69
C TRP A 200 -5.40 -10.47 11.90
N THR A 201 -5.81 -11.74 11.93
CA THR A 201 -5.17 -12.80 11.15
C THR A 201 -5.35 -12.57 9.64
N THR A 202 -6.54 -12.14 9.21
CA THR A 202 -6.81 -11.77 7.82
C THR A 202 -5.94 -10.60 7.41
N LEU A 203 -5.89 -9.52 8.21
CA LEU A 203 -5.00 -8.38 7.96
C LEU A 203 -3.54 -8.84 7.76
N LEU A 204 -3.01 -9.65 8.69
CA LEU A 204 -1.66 -10.19 8.57
C LEU A 204 -1.45 -11.05 7.32
N ARG A 205 -2.46 -11.79 6.85
CA ARG A 205 -2.37 -12.58 5.60
C ARG A 205 -2.29 -11.66 4.39
N GLU A 206 -3.12 -10.62 4.36
CA GLU A 206 -3.13 -9.67 3.25
C GLU A 206 -1.80 -8.97 3.09
N VAL A 207 -1.09 -8.72 4.19
CA VAL A 207 0.26 -8.18 4.13
C VAL A 207 1.37 -9.23 4.12
N SER A 208 1.03 -10.50 3.88
CA SER A 208 1.98 -11.62 3.87
C SER A 208 2.87 -11.68 5.13
N ALA A 209 2.34 -11.19 6.25
CA ALA A 209 3.02 -11.02 7.53
C ALA A 209 2.67 -12.11 8.56
N LEU A 210 1.66 -12.95 8.31
CA LEU A 210 1.21 -13.94 9.28
C LEU A 210 2.33 -14.91 9.70
N THR A 211 3.14 -15.38 8.75
CA THR A 211 4.30 -16.23 9.05
C THR A 211 5.34 -15.46 9.87
N ALA A 212 5.69 -14.25 9.45
CA ALA A 212 6.65 -13.40 10.17
C ALA A 212 6.20 -13.10 11.60
N TYR A 213 4.91 -12.82 11.81
CA TYR A 213 4.32 -12.62 13.13
C TYR A 213 4.59 -13.80 14.06
N ARG A 214 4.31 -15.03 13.59
CA ARG A 214 4.52 -16.25 14.38
C ARG A 214 5.99 -16.47 14.73
N TRP A 215 6.89 -16.12 13.81
CA TRP A 215 8.33 -16.22 14.04
C TRP A 215 8.85 -15.21 15.08
N VAL A 216 8.39 -13.97 15.01
CA VAL A 216 8.85 -12.88 15.89
C VAL A 216 8.29 -13.05 17.30
N TYR A 217 6.98 -13.24 17.45
CA TYR A 217 6.36 -13.20 18.78
C TYR A 217 6.12 -14.58 19.40
N ARG A 218 6.03 -15.65 18.59
CA ARG A 218 5.75 -17.02 19.07
C ARG A 218 4.49 -17.14 19.95
N GLU A 219 3.56 -16.21 19.80
CA GLU A 219 2.32 -16.11 20.55
C GLU A 219 1.10 -16.12 19.61
N SER A 220 -0.09 -16.27 20.19
CA SER A 220 -1.35 -16.00 19.48
C SER A 220 -1.41 -14.56 18.97
N VAL A 221 -2.14 -14.32 17.89
CA VAL A 221 -2.36 -12.97 17.34
C VAL A 221 -2.98 -12.05 18.39
N ARG A 222 -2.29 -10.95 18.71
CA ARG A 222 -2.70 -9.91 19.66
C ARG A 222 -2.63 -8.55 18.97
N PRO A 223 -3.62 -7.66 19.16
CA PRO A 223 -3.68 -6.37 18.47
C PRO A 223 -2.39 -5.53 18.57
N TRP A 224 -1.84 -5.41 19.79
CA TRP A 224 -0.62 -4.62 20.04
C TRP A 224 0.63 -5.21 19.39
N LEU A 225 0.73 -6.54 19.31
CA LEU A 225 1.85 -7.19 18.61
C LEU A 225 1.72 -7.07 17.08
N VAL A 226 0.50 -7.03 16.54
CA VAL A 226 0.31 -6.76 15.10
C VAL A 226 0.73 -5.34 14.76
N ALA A 227 0.31 -4.37 15.58
CA ALA A 227 0.72 -2.99 15.41
C ALA A 227 2.24 -2.82 15.63
N ASP A 228 2.85 -3.46 16.62
CA ASP A 228 4.32 -3.48 16.76
C ASP A 228 5.00 -3.98 15.48
N LEU A 229 4.52 -5.09 14.92
CA LEU A 229 5.09 -5.71 13.72
C LEU A 229 5.02 -4.79 12.49
N LEU A 230 3.90 -4.09 12.34
CA LEU A 230 3.61 -3.28 11.15
C LEU A 230 3.99 -1.80 11.32
N VAL A 231 4.25 -1.34 12.55
CA VAL A 231 4.69 0.04 12.82
C VAL A 231 6.19 0.07 13.10
N LEU A 232 6.67 -0.65 14.11
CA LEU A 232 8.01 -0.47 14.68
C LEU A 232 9.03 -1.54 14.25
N ASN A 233 8.59 -2.75 13.94
CA ASN A 233 9.51 -3.87 13.69
C ASN A 233 10.24 -3.73 12.35
N ARG A 234 11.54 -3.41 12.39
CA ARG A 234 12.37 -3.14 11.20
C ARG A 234 12.66 -4.35 10.33
N GLN A 235 12.53 -5.56 10.88
CA GLN A 235 12.73 -6.80 10.13
C GLN A 235 11.58 -7.04 9.14
N MET A 236 10.40 -6.47 9.39
CA MET A 236 9.26 -6.52 8.48
C MET A 236 9.45 -5.48 7.36
N PRO A 237 9.64 -5.86 6.08
CA PRO A 237 9.99 -4.92 5.00
C PRO A 237 8.95 -3.84 4.71
N ARG A 238 7.70 -4.07 5.12
CA ARG A 238 6.58 -3.15 4.94
C ARG A 238 6.22 -2.38 6.20
N SER A 239 6.87 -2.64 7.33
CA SER A 239 6.57 -1.85 8.53
C SER A 239 6.88 -0.38 8.30
N LEU A 240 6.19 0.51 9.00
CA LEU A 240 6.37 1.95 8.84
C LEU A 240 7.82 2.35 9.11
N ALA A 241 8.45 1.80 10.15
CA ALA A 241 9.86 2.01 10.47
C ALA A 241 10.81 1.49 9.38
N SER A 242 10.56 0.31 8.81
CA SER A 242 11.40 -0.25 7.74
C SER A 242 11.29 0.56 6.45
N CYS A 243 10.05 0.91 6.05
CA CYS A 243 9.81 1.80 4.92
C CYS A 243 10.48 3.16 5.12
N GLN A 244 10.39 3.73 6.32
CA GLN A 244 11.03 5.00 6.64
C GLN A 244 12.56 4.93 6.53
N GLY A 245 13.17 3.82 6.98
CA GLY A 245 14.61 3.59 6.80
C GLY A 245 15.02 3.51 5.33
N MET A 246 14.22 2.83 4.50
CA MET A 246 14.42 2.78 3.05
C MET A 246 14.31 4.17 2.40
N ILE A 247 13.27 4.92 2.75
CA ILE A 247 13.04 6.29 2.26
C ILE A 247 14.24 7.19 2.56
N VAL A 248 14.73 7.19 3.80
CA VAL A 248 15.92 7.98 4.19
C VAL A 248 17.13 7.55 3.35
N SER A 249 17.39 6.25 3.23
CA SER A 249 18.50 5.73 2.42
C SER A 249 18.44 6.18 0.96
N TYR A 250 17.27 6.11 0.33
CA TYR A 250 17.11 6.54 -1.06
C TYR A 250 17.24 8.06 -1.22
N LEU A 251 16.70 8.85 -0.30
CA LEU A 251 16.82 10.30 -0.32
C LEU A 251 18.26 10.77 -0.10
N GLU A 252 19.05 10.09 0.72
CA GLU A 252 20.47 10.43 0.91
C GLU A 252 21.33 10.06 -0.32
N ARG A 253 21.00 8.95 -1.02
CA ARG A 253 21.62 8.62 -2.32
C ARG A 253 21.31 9.68 -3.37
N LEU A 254 20.04 10.09 -3.48
CA LEU A 254 19.63 11.19 -4.37
C LEU A 254 20.26 12.52 -3.97
N ALA A 255 20.42 12.80 -2.68
CA ALA A 255 21.10 14.02 -2.23
C ALA A 255 22.58 14.02 -2.64
N THR A 256 23.23 12.86 -2.59
CA THR A 256 24.63 12.67 -3.03
C THR A 256 24.74 12.85 -4.54
N ASP A 257 23.89 12.18 -5.32
CA ASP A 257 23.91 12.22 -6.79
C ASP A 257 23.66 13.62 -7.36
N TYR A 258 22.83 14.43 -6.68
CA TYR A 258 22.44 15.78 -7.12
C TYR A 258 23.15 16.92 -6.37
N GLY A 259 23.96 16.61 -5.35
CA GLY A 259 24.58 17.60 -4.47
C GLY A 259 23.57 18.49 -3.71
N ARG A 260 22.36 17.99 -3.47
CA ARG A 260 21.23 18.76 -2.92
C ARG A 260 20.57 18.03 -1.76
N ARG A 261 20.78 18.52 -0.55
CA ARG A 261 20.07 18.10 0.66
C ARG A 261 19.03 19.16 1.04
N GLY A 262 17.78 18.74 1.27
CA GLY A 262 16.66 19.67 1.39
C GLY A 262 15.57 19.23 2.36
N PRO A 263 14.39 19.85 2.27
CA PRO A 263 13.23 19.55 3.12
C PRO A 263 12.87 18.05 3.15
N ALA A 264 12.95 17.35 2.01
CA ALA A 264 12.59 15.94 1.94
C ALA A 264 13.46 15.07 2.88
N GLN A 265 14.79 15.26 2.87
CA GLN A 265 15.72 14.52 3.74
C GLN A 265 15.47 14.85 5.22
N ARG A 266 15.22 16.11 5.56
CA ARG A 266 14.96 16.53 6.95
C ARG A 266 13.67 15.90 7.48
N LEU A 267 12.58 16.00 6.74
CA LEU A 267 11.29 15.39 7.11
C LEU A 267 11.44 13.87 7.27
N ALA A 268 12.15 13.21 6.36
CA ALA A 268 12.36 11.78 6.42
C ALA A 268 13.24 11.36 7.63
N SER A 269 14.33 12.08 7.89
CA SER A 269 15.26 11.77 8.98
C SER A 269 14.65 12.03 10.36
N ASN A 270 13.88 13.12 10.51
CA ASN A 270 13.17 13.44 11.74
C ASN A 270 12.17 12.32 12.10
N ARG A 271 11.41 11.84 11.11
CA ARG A 271 10.46 10.74 11.34
C ARG A 271 11.15 9.42 11.65
N LEU A 272 12.29 9.13 11.01
CA LEU A 272 13.07 7.94 11.33
C LEU A 272 13.56 7.98 12.79
N THR A 273 13.93 9.16 13.28
CA THR A 273 14.31 9.38 14.68
C THR A 273 13.13 9.12 15.61
N GLN A 274 11.94 9.61 15.29
CA GLN A 274 10.72 9.29 16.05
C GLN A 274 10.46 7.77 16.12
N PHE A 275 10.66 7.03 15.04
CA PHE A 275 10.56 5.56 15.07
C PHE A 275 11.68 4.86 15.85
N ASN A 276 12.84 5.49 16.08
CA ASN A 276 13.89 4.94 16.93
C ASN A 276 13.55 5.07 18.42
N GLU A 277 12.80 6.10 18.77
CA GLU A 277 12.45 6.46 20.16
C GLU A 277 11.08 5.91 20.59
N ALA A 278 10.21 5.61 19.62
CA ALA A 278 8.85 5.14 19.88
C ALA A 278 8.82 3.75 20.53
N LYS A 279 7.89 3.59 21.47
CA LYS A 279 7.49 2.31 22.06
C LYS A 279 6.05 2.01 21.70
N ILE A 280 5.73 0.74 21.49
CA ILE A 280 4.38 0.35 21.07
C ILE A 280 3.34 0.66 22.15
N GLU A 281 3.73 0.57 23.42
CA GLU A 281 2.88 0.88 24.57
C GLU A 281 2.42 2.34 24.54
N ASP A 282 3.32 3.27 24.25
CA ASP A 282 3.01 4.71 24.19
C ASP A 282 2.06 5.02 23.02
N ILE A 283 2.28 4.36 21.87
CA ILE A 283 1.39 4.48 20.70
C ILE A 283 -0.02 4.02 21.05
N PHE A 284 -0.16 2.86 21.70
CA PHE A 284 -1.49 2.36 22.11
C PHE A 284 -2.16 3.24 23.16
N GLN A 285 -1.41 3.78 24.11
CA GLN A 285 -1.95 4.69 25.12
C GLN A 285 -2.46 6.00 24.50
N SER A 286 -1.74 6.52 23.49
CA SER A 286 -2.14 7.72 22.76
C SER A 286 -3.27 7.50 21.73
N GLY A 287 -3.57 6.25 21.40
CA GLY A 287 -4.52 5.86 20.37
C GLY A 287 -3.84 5.51 19.04
N LEU A 288 -4.06 4.28 18.57
CA LEU A 288 -3.46 3.80 17.31
C LEU A 288 -3.99 4.57 16.10
N HIS A 289 -5.28 4.88 16.08
CA HIS A 289 -5.91 5.62 14.97
C HIS A 289 -5.28 7.02 14.83
N GLU A 290 -5.17 7.74 15.94
CA GLU A 290 -4.61 9.08 16.02
C GLU A 290 -3.14 9.10 15.57
N TYR A 291 -2.36 8.10 16.04
CA TYR A 291 -0.98 7.92 15.60
C TYR A 291 -0.88 7.69 14.08
N ILE A 292 -1.73 6.81 13.54
CA ILE A 292 -1.74 6.47 12.11
C ILE A 292 -2.15 7.68 11.26
N GLN A 293 -3.16 8.45 11.68
CA GLN A 293 -3.55 9.68 10.99
C GLN A 293 -2.43 10.73 11.01
N GLY A 294 -1.72 10.87 12.14
CA GLY A 294 -0.51 11.70 12.24
C GLY A 294 0.58 11.25 11.25
N PHE A 295 0.84 9.95 11.17
CA PHE A 295 1.78 9.38 10.21
C PHE A 295 1.38 9.66 8.76
N LEU A 296 0.11 9.45 8.38
CA LEU A 296 -0.38 9.70 7.03
C LEU A 296 -0.18 11.16 6.62
N ASN A 297 -0.47 12.11 7.52
CA ASN A 297 -0.24 13.54 7.28
C ASN A 297 1.24 13.86 7.05
N GLN A 298 2.14 13.29 7.87
CA GLN A 298 3.58 13.44 7.70
C GLN A 298 4.09 12.78 6.41
N ASN A 299 3.50 11.65 6.01
CA ASN A 299 3.85 10.96 4.78
C ASN A 299 3.46 11.78 3.54
N ASN A 300 2.28 12.40 3.56
CA ASN A 300 1.83 13.33 2.53
C ASN A 300 2.74 14.57 2.45
N ALA A 301 3.12 15.16 3.59
CA ALA A 301 4.04 16.30 3.63
C ALA A 301 5.42 15.95 3.04
N LEU A 302 5.93 14.74 3.30
CA LEU A 302 7.16 14.26 2.68
C LEU A 302 7.00 14.06 1.17
N ALA A 303 5.89 13.47 0.71
CA ALA A 303 5.65 13.30 -0.72
C ALA A 303 5.59 14.65 -1.46
N ALA A 304 4.95 15.65 -0.86
CA ALA A 304 4.95 17.03 -1.39
C ALA A 304 6.36 17.63 -1.45
N ALA A 305 7.15 17.48 -0.37
CA ALA A 305 8.54 17.95 -0.36
C ALA A 305 9.42 17.25 -1.41
N VAL A 306 9.20 15.96 -1.67
CA VAL A 306 9.88 15.23 -2.76
C VAL A 306 9.48 15.80 -4.12
N GLN A 307 8.19 16.07 -4.33
CA GLN A 307 7.70 16.66 -5.57
C GLN A 307 8.39 17.99 -5.85
N GLU A 308 8.35 18.92 -4.90
CA GLU A 308 8.94 20.26 -5.04
C GLU A 308 10.46 20.22 -5.23
N GLN A 309 11.15 19.31 -4.55
CA GLN A 309 12.61 19.28 -4.54
C GLN A 309 13.20 18.59 -5.78
N TYR A 310 12.52 17.60 -6.36
CA TYR A 310 13.09 16.72 -7.38
C TYR A 310 12.26 16.53 -8.66
N LEU A 311 10.95 16.79 -8.62
CA LEU A 311 10.01 16.34 -9.65
C LEU A 311 9.31 17.49 -10.40
N VAL A 312 9.73 18.74 -10.15
CA VAL A 312 9.32 19.95 -10.89
C VAL A 312 10.43 20.39 -11.86
#